data_AF-A0A416U230-F1
#
_entry.id   AF-A0A416U230-F1
#
_cell.length_a   1.000
_cell.length_b   1.000
_cell.length_c   1.000
_cell.angle_alpha   90.00
_cell.angle_beta   90.00
_cell.angle_gamma   90.00
#
_symmetry.space_group_name_H-M   'P 1'
#
loop_
_entity.id
_entity.type
_entity.pdbx_description
1 polymer ?
#
loop_
_entity_poly.entity_id
_entity_poly.type
_entity_poly.pdbx_seq_one_letter_code
_entity_poly.pdbx_strand_id
1 'polypeptide(L)'
;MEKVIRYKCDYCGELFSSEEWCLEHEKAHKRSEKANMMLDEGKTLEGINNECHLWPEVPKYLKNVTKDNCFVVSYWQCCDKPAYRIVSITHKGRLELWGCGSWNGYYGGEFKIGNDNLKDPRPKEELFVDPRYEELYW
;
A
#
# COMPACT_ATOMS: atom_id res chain seq x y z
N MET A 1 21.54 8.81 -34.35
CA MET A 1 20.47 9.12 -33.37
C MET A 1 19.15 8.71 -34.00
N GLU A 2 18.38 7.83 -33.35
CA GLU A 2 17.12 7.28 -33.86
C GLU A 2 15.93 7.91 -33.13
N LYS A 3 14.86 8.23 -33.85
CA LYS A 3 13.61 8.76 -33.29
C LYS A 3 12.64 7.61 -33.03
N VAL A 4 12.21 7.45 -31.79
CA VAL A 4 11.21 6.44 -31.39
C VAL A 4 9.91 7.11 -30.94
N ILE A 5 8.78 6.48 -31.23
CA ILE A 5 7.46 6.87 -30.72
C ILE A 5 7.18 6.11 -29.43
N ARG A 6 6.64 6.79 -28.42
CA ARG A 6 6.26 6.23 -27.11
C ARG A 6 4.86 6.71 -26.75
N TYR A 7 4.13 5.90 -25.99
CA TYR A 7 2.84 6.26 -25.41
C TYR A 7 3.07 6.69 -23.96
N LYS A 8 2.43 7.77 -23.51
CA LYS A 8 2.60 8.32 -22.16
C LYS A 8 1.32 8.09 -21.38
N CYS A 9 1.44 7.48 -20.20
CA CYS A 9 0.32 7.32 -19.28
C CYS A 9 -0.14 8.70 -18.74
N ASP A 10 -1.44 8.95 -18.80
CA ASP A 10 -2.00 10.24 -18.34
C ASP A 10 -1.97 10.41 -16.81
N TYR A 11 -1.90 9.31 -16.05
CA TYR A 11 -1.92 9.34 -14.58
C TYR A 11 -0.54 9.59 -13.96
N CYS A 12 0.50 8.91 -14.45
CA CYS A 12 1.84 8.96 -13.85
C CYS A 12 2.96 9.42 -14.80
N GLY A 13 2.65 9.61 -16.09
CA GLY A 13 3.61 10.03 -17.11
C GLY A 13 4.61 8.96 -17.55
N GLU A 14 4.47 7.70 -17.10
CA GLU A 14 5.32 6.59 -17.53
C GLU A 14 5.18 6.32 -19.05
N LEU A 15 6.30 5.97 -19.70
CA LEU A 15 6.38 5.83 -21.15
C LEU A 15 6.41 4.36 -21.58
N PHE A 16 5.48 3.99 -22.45
CA PHE A 16 5.28 2.65 -22.96
C PHE A 16 5.66 2.54 -24.45
N SER A 17 6.06 1.34 -24.86
CA SER A 17 6.39 1.02 -26.25
C SER A 17 5.15 0.70 -27.10
N SER A 18 4.01 0.37 -26.48
CA SER A 18 2.73 0.16 -27.18
C SER A 18 1.58 0.87 -26.46
N GLU A 19 0.54 1.16 -27.24
CA GLU A 19 -0.72 1.73 -26.76
C GLU A 19 -1.43 0.77 -25.80
N GLU A 20 -1.48 -0.52 -26.14
CA GLU A 20 -2.12 -1.56 -25.32
C GLU A 20 -1.51 -1.63 -23.92
N TRP A 21 -0.18 -1.63 -23.80
CA TRP A 21 0.50 -1.63 -22.51
C TRP A 21 0.20 -0.35 -21.70
N CYS A 22 0.09 0.79 -22.38
CA CYS A 22 -0.28 2.06 -21.75
C CYS A 22 -1.73 2.02 -21.22
N LEU A 23 -2.68 1.56 -22.04
CA LEU A 23 -4.09 1.44 -21.67
C LEU A 23 -4.30 0.46 -20.50
N GLU A 24 -3.62 -0.69 -20.50
CA GLU A 24 -3.70 -1.63 -19.37
C GLU A 24 -3.10 -1.06 -18.09
N HIS A 25 -2.03 -0.27 -18.20
CA HIS A 25 -1.45 0.44 -17.08
C HIS A 25 -2.41 1.52 -16.52
N GLU A 26 -3.09 2.28 -17.38
CA GLU A 26 -4.11 3.27 -16.96
C GLU A 26 -5.32 2.61 -16.31
N LYS A 27 -5.77 1.44 -16.79
CA LYS A 27 -6.79 0.65 -16.10
C LYS A 27 -6.33 0.24 -14.70
N ALA A 28 -5.03 -0.01 -14.50
CA ALA A 28 -4.49 -0.33 -13.19
C ALA A 28 -4.56 0.85 -12.21
N HIS A 29 -4.37 2.08 -12.68
CA HIS A 29 -4.62 3.29 -11.88
C HIS A 29 -6.08 3.37 -11.44
N LYS A 30 -7.04 3.21 -12.36
CA LYS A 30 -8.48 3.22 -12.03
C LYS A 30 -8.86 2.15 -11.00
N ARG A 31 -8.29 0.94 -11.12
CA ARG A 31 -8.48 -0.13 -10.11
C ARG A 31 -7.92 0.27 -8.75
N SER A 32 -6.75 0.89 -8.73
CA SER A 32 -6.12 1.39 -7.50
C SER A 32 -6.90 2.54 -6.87
N GLU A 33 -7.44 3.48 -7.65
CA GLU A 33 -8.32 4.54 -7.14
C GLU A 33 -9.55 3.95 -6.44
N LYS A 34 -10.27 3.02 -7.09
CA LYS A 34 -11.41 2.30 -6.46
C LYS A 34 -10.97 1.56 -5.20
N ALA A 35 -9.83 0.88 -5.25
CA ALA A 35 -9.31 0.13 -4.10
C ALA A 35 -8.98 1.04 -2.91
N ASN A 36 -8.42 2.23 -3.15
CA ASN A 36 -8.14 3.20 -2.10
C ASN A 36 -9.42 3.79 -1.51
N MET A 37 -10.45 4.08 -2.32
CA MET A 37 -11.77 4.48 -1.80
C MET A 37 -12.35 3.41 -0.86
N MET A 38 -12.30 2.14 -1.28
CA MET A 38 -12.77 1.02 -0.45
C MET A 38 -11.92 0.81 0.81
N LEU A 39 -10.60 0.99 0.70
CA LEU A 39 -9.70 0.94 1.86
C LEU A 39 -10.09 2.00 2.88
N ASP A 40 -10.38 3.22 2.43
CA ASP A 40 -10.79 4.34 3.28
C ASP A 40 -12.15 4.11 3.96
N GLU A 41 -13.06 3.40 3.30
CA GLU A 41 -14.32 2.91 3.89
C GLU A 41 -14.12 1.77 4.91
N GLY A 42 -12.89 1.31 5.13
CA GLY A 42 -12.58 0.23 6.07
C GLY A 42 -12.90 -1.16 5.54
N LYS A 43 -13.00 -1.34 4.20
CA LYS A 43 -13.18 -2.67 3.62
C LYS A 43 -11.93 -3.54 3.85
N THR A 44 -12.16 -4.85 3.91
CA THR A 44 -11.07 -5.82 4.03
C THR A 44 -10.30 -5.98 2.72
N LEU A 45 -9.04 -6.41 2.78
CA LEU A 45 -8.25 -6.67 1.56
C LEU A 45 -8.88 -7.73 0.65
N GLU A 46 -9.56 -8.74 1.20
CA GLU A 46 -10.34 -9.69 0.39
C GLU A 46 -11.52 -9.00 -0.32
N GLY A 47 -12.28 -8.17 0.41
CA GLY A 47 -13.38 -7.41 -0.18
C GLY A 47 -12.93 -6.47 -1.29
N ILE A 48 -11.81 -5.77 -1.08
CA ILE A 48 -11.17 -4.92 -2.08
C ILE A 48 -10.75 -5.74 -3.31
N ASN A 49 -10.13 -6.91 -3.11
CA ASN A 49 -9.65 -7.73 -4.23
C ASN A 49 -10.79 -8.35 -5.04
N ASN A 50 -11.89 -8.73 -4.40
CA ASN A 50 -13.08 -9.25 -5.08
C ASN A 50 -13.68 -8.22 -6.05
N GLU A 51 -13.57 -6.93 -5.71
CA GLU A 51 -14.14 -5.82 -6.48
C GLU A 51 -13.18 -5.17 -7.48
N CYS A 52 -11.88 -5.22 -7.19
CA CYS A 52 -10.85 -4.50 -7.95
C CYS A 52 -9.90 -5.42 -8.69
N HIS A 53 -9.86 -6.73 -8.39
CA HIS A 53 -9.00 -7.73 -9.04
C HIS A 53 -7.53 -7.30 -9.13
N LEU A 54 -6.98 -6.81 -8.01
CA LEU A 54 -5.60 -6.32 -7.91
C LEU A 54 -4.57 -7.45 -7.88
N TRP A 55 -4.97 -8.58 -7.30
CA TRP A 55 -4.13 -9.75 -7.09
C TRP A 55 -4.85 -11.02 -7.54
N PRO A 56 -4.09 -12.05 -8.01
CA PRO A 56 -4.68 -13.37 -8.29
C PRO A 56 -5.37 -13.97 -7.05
N GLU A 57 -4.77 -13.80 -5.87
CA GLU A 57 -5.33 -14.23 -4.59
C GLU A 57 -4.79 -13.35 -3.45
N VAL A 58 -5.61 -13.08 -2.44
CA VAL A 58 -5.18 -12.47 -1.17
C VAL A 58 -4.71 -13.56 -0.22
N PRO A 59 -3.47 -13.50 0.33
CA PRO A 59 -2.98 -14.46 1.30
C PRO A 59 -3.94 -14.60 2.49
N LYS A 60 -4.14 -15.83 2.99
CA LYS A 60 -5.12 -16.13 4.05
C LYS A 60 -5.00 -15.22 5.29
N TYR A 61 -3.77 -14.91 5.71
CA TYR A 61 -3.49 -14.04 6.87
C TYR A 61 -3.83 -12.55 6.62
N LEU A 62 -4.04 -12.14 5.36
CA LEU A 62 -4.39 -10.78 4.98
C LEU A 62 -5.86 -10.59 4.61
N LYS A 63 -6.65 -11.66 4.46
CA LYS A 63 -8.03 -11.56 3.94
C LYS A 63 -8.91 -10.58 4.72
N ASN A 64 -8.80 -10.60 6.05
CA ASN A 64 -9.59 -9.76 6.96
C ASN A 64 -8.90 -8.46 7.37
N VAL A 65 -7.70 -8.18 6.85
CA VAL A 65 -6.97 -6.95 7.16
C VAL A 65 -7.69 -5.76 6.56
N THR A 66 -7.76 -4.67 7.32
CA THR A 66 -8.26 -3.35 6.93
C THR A 66 -7.16 -2.29 7.12
N LYS A 67 -7.44 -1.02 6.83
CA LYS A 67 -6.51 0.10 7.12
C LYS A 67 -6.20 0.28 8.61
N ASP A 68 -7.04 -0.24 9.50
CA ASP A 68 -6.87 -0.07 10.95
C ASP A 68 -5.85 -1.04 11.55
N ASN A 69 -5.59 -2.16 10.87
CA ASN A 69 -4.56 -3.11 11.31
C ASN A 69 -3.16 -2.52 11.20
N CYS A 70 -2.29 -2.92 12.12
CA CYS A 70 -0.90 -2.46 12.17
C CYS A 70 0.10 -3.60 12.01
N PHE A 71 1.34 -3.27 11.65
CA PHE A 71 2.38 -4.21 11.26
C PHE A 71 3.70 -3.87 11.94
N VAL A 72 4.45 -4.91 12.31
CA VAL A 72 5.85 -4.79 12.74
C VAL A 72 6.73 -4.86 11.50
N VAL A 73 7.54 -3.82 11.30
CA VAL A 73 8.57 -3.79 10.27
C VAL A 73 9.89 -3.40 10.95
N SER A 74 10.54 -4.37 11.58
CA SER A 74 11.65 -4.14 12.52
C SER A 74 12.80 -3.30 11.96
N TYR A 75 13.14 -3.50 10.68
CA TYR A 75 14.23 -2.74 10.05
C TYR A 75 13.85 -1.29 9.72
N TRP A 76 12.55 -0.94 9.76
CA TRP A 76 12.12 0.45 9.68
C TRP A 76 12.21 1.09 11.07
N GLN A 77 13.04 2.13 11.15
CA GLN A 77 13.28 2.91 12.36
C GLN A 77 13.77 2.07 13.56
N CYS A 78 14.31 0.86 13.32
CA CYS A 78 14.75 -0.08 14.37
C CYS A 78 13.65 -0.35 15.41
N CYS A 79 12.40 -0.51 14.96
CA CYS A 79 11.22 -0.62 15.81
C CYS A 79 10.57 -2.01 15.73
N ASP A 80 10.67 -2.78 16.81
CA ASP A 80 10.03 -4.10 16.94
C ASP A 80 8.57 -4.04 17.41
N LYS A 81 7.97 -2.84 17.43
CA LYS A 81 6.55 -2.62 17.77
C LYS A 81 5.71 -2.43 16.49
N PRO A 82 4.41 -2.71 16.53
CA PRO A 82 3.56 -2.60 15.35
C PRO A 82 3.22 -1.14 15.06
N ALA A 83 4.11 -0.45 14.34
CA ALA A 83 4.06 0.99 14.16
C ALA A 83 3.47 1.44 12.82
N TYR A 84 3.25 0.52 11.88
CA TYR A 84 2.93 0.86 10.49
C TYR A 84 1.56 0.34 10.09
N ARG A 85 0.78 1.17 9.38
CA ARG A 85 -0.55 0.82 8.85
C ARG A 85 -0.57 0.93 7.35
N ILE A 86 -1.46 0.19 6.69
CA ILE A 86 -1.70 0.37 5.25
C ILE A 86 -2.40 1.71 5.06
N VAL A 87 -1.80 2.59 4.27
CA VAL A 87 -2.35 3.91 3.93
C VAL A 87 -2.80 4.02 2.49
N SER A 88 -2.26 3.20 1.60
CA SER A 88 -2.68 3.17 0.20
C SER A 88 -2.40 1.82 -0.47
N ILE A 89 -3.02 1.59 -1.61
CA ILE A 89 -2.75 0.49 -2.53
C ILE A 89 -2.38 1.08 -3.88
N THR A 90 -1.16 0.84 -4.36
CA THR A 90 -0.67 1.43 -5.61
C THR A 90 -1.28 0.77 -6.85
N HIS A 91 -1.22 1.44 -8.00
CA HIS A 91 -1.61 0.87 -9.31
C HIS A 91 -0.82 -0.40 -9.67
N LYS A 92 0.30 -0.67 -9.00
CA LYS A 92 1.10 -1.91 -9.14
C LYS A 92 0.66 -3.01 -8.18
N GLY A 93 -0.44 -2.81 -7.43
CA GLY A 93 -0.94 -3.74 -6.42
C GLY A 93 0.01 -3.88 -5.22
N ARG A 94 0.78 -2.83 -4.89
CA ARG A 94 1.60 -2.82 -3.68
C ARG A 94 0.85 -2.13 -2.55
N LEU A 95 1.03 -2.63 -1.34
CA LEU A 95 0.50 -2.01 -0.13
C LEU A 95 1.52 -0.99 0.36
N GLU A 96 1.13 0.28 0.41
CA GLU A 96 1.93 1.33 1.04
C GLU A 96 1.62 1.35 2.53
N LEU A 97 2.67 1.22 3.34
CA LEU A 97 2.60 1.28 4.78
C LEU A 97 3.24 2.56 5.27
N TRP A 98 2.64 3.18 6.29
CA TRP A 98 3.12 4.42 6.90
C TRP A 98 2.92 4.40 8.41
N GLY A 99 3.86 4.96 9.16
CA GLY A 99 3.90 4.82 10.62
C GLY A 99 4.99 5.65 11.28
N CYS A 100 5.10 5.56 12.61
CA CYS A 100 6.13 6.26 13.37
C CYS A 100 6.65 5.36 14.50
N GLY A 101 7.70 4.60 14.20
CA GLY A 101 8.29 3.64 15.13
C GLY A 101 9.47 4.18 15.94
N SER A 102 10.19 5.21 15.47
CA SER A 102 11.30 5.79 16.24
C SER A 102 11.80 7.14 15.68
N TRP A 103 13.12 7.27 15.51
CA TRP A 103 13.80 8.45 15.01
C TRP A 103 13.35 8.81 13.59
N ASN A 104 13.35 10.11 13.26
CA ASN A 104 12.98 10.68 11.96
C ASN A 104 11.47 10.77 11.65
N GLY A 105 10.63 10.91 12.67
CA GLY A 105 9.19 11.17 12.48
C GLY A 105 8.47 10.03 11.77
N TYR A 106 7.51 10.38 10.92
CA TYR A 106 6.76 9.40 10.16
C TYR A 106 7.58 8.85 8.98
N TYR A 107 7.54 7.55 8.80
CA TYR A 107 8.27 6.79 7.80
C TYR A 107 7.40 5.68 7.21
N GLY A 108 7.74 5.25 5.99
CA GLY A 108 7.02 4.18 5.34
C GLY A 108 7.58 3.80 3.99
N GLY A 109 6.86 2.90 3.31
CA GLY A 109 7.24 2.35 2.03
C GLY A 109 6.27 1.27 1.55
N GLU A 110 6.60 0.64 0.43
CA GLU A 110 5.69 -0.27 -0.27
C GLU A 110 6.11 -1.74 -0.16
N PHE A 111 5.15 -2.60 0.13
CA PHE A 111 5.31 -4.05 0.09
C PHE A 111 4.44 -4.72 -0.97
N LYS A 112 4.94 -5.80 -1.56
CA LYS A 112 4.10 -6.73 -2.32
C LYS A 112 3.17 -7.46 -1.35
N ILE A 113 1.98 -7.84 -1.81
CA ILE A 113 0.95 -8.51 -0.98
C ILE A 113 1.44 -9.78 -0.25
N GLY A 114 2.45 -10.48 -0.79
CA GLY A 114 3.03 -11.68 -0.18
C GLY A 114 4.33 -11.44 0.60
N ASN A 115 4.66 -10.21 0.97
CA ASN A 115 5.88 -9.91 1.72
C ASN A 115 5.85 -10.48 3.15
N ASP A 116 6.99 -10.98 3.63
CA ASP A 116 7.08 -11.62 4.96
C ASP A 116 6.75 -10.68 6.13
N ASN A 117 7.00 -9.37 5.99
CA ASN A 117 6.65 -8.39 7.03
C ASN A 117 5.13 -8.19 7.20
N LEU A 118 4.30 -8.80 6.33
CA LEU A 118 2.84 -8.70 6.38
C LEU A 118 2.18 -9.95 7.01
N LYS A 119 2.96 -10.96 7.42
CA LYS A 119 2.43 -12.27 7.86
C LYS A 119 1.69 -12.26 9.20
N ASP A 120 1.92 -11.24 10.02
CA ASP A 120 1.38 -11.15 11.38
C ASP A 120 0.72 -9.78 11.62
N PRO A 121 -0.42 -9.48 10.95
CA PRO A 121 -1.14 -8.24 11.17
C PRO A 121 -1.65 -8.17 12.62
N ARG A 122 -1.40 -7.03 13.27
CA ARG A 122 -1.84 -6.72 14.63
C ARG A 122 -3.17 -5.95 14.60
N PRO A 123 -3.98 -6.06 15.67
CA PRO A 123 -5.19 -5.26 15.83
C PRO A 123 -4.84 -3.78 16.04
N LYS A 124 -5.82 -2.89 15.82
CA LYS A 124 -5.59 -1.43 15.86
C LYS A 124 -5.18 -0.91 17.24
N GLU A 125 -5.59 -1.61 18.29
CA GLU A 125 -5.32 -1.28 19.69
C GLU A 125 -3.83 -1.44 20.05
N GLU A 126 -3.08 -2.22 19.26
CA GLU A 126 -1.64 -2.38 19.44
C GLU A 126 -0.81 -1.32 18.72
N LEU A 127 -1.44 -0.45 17.90
CA LEU A 127 -0.72 0.55 17.11
C LEU A 127 0.22 1.36 17.99
N PHE A 128 1.51 1.26 17.70
CA PHE A 128 2.53 2.04 18.37
C PHE A 128 2.83 3.31 17.57
N VAL A 129 2.88 4.45 18.28
CA VAL A 129 3.44 5.70 17.78
C VAL A 129 4.53 6.11 18.75
N ASP A 130 5.69 6.52 18.24
CA ASP A 130 6.76 6.97 19.11
C ASP A 130 6.33 8.23 19.90
N PRO A 131 6.43 8.24 21.25
CA PRO A 131 5.96 9.34 22.09
C PRO A 131 6.55 10.70 21.76
N ARG A 132 7.75 10.76 21.15
CA ARG A 132 8.35 12.03 20.70
C ARG A 132 7.52 12.73 19.63
N TYR A 133 6.59 12.03 18.99
CA TYR A 133 5.74 12.54 17.91
C TYR A 133 4.24 12.40 18.21
N GLU A 134 3.85 11.92 19.40
CA GLU A 134 2.44 11.80 19.81
C GLU A 134 1.74 13.17 19.95
N GLU A 135 2.47 14.21 20.36
CA GLU A 135 1.90 15.56 20.59
C GLU A 135 1.74 16.42 19.31
N LEU A 136 2.15 15.93 18.14
CA LEU A 136 2.08 16.71 16.88
C LEU A 136 0.72 16.59 16.17
N TYR A 137 -0.22 15.79 16.69
CA TYR A 137 -1.48 15.48 16.01
C TYR A 137 -2.71 15.34 16.94
N TRP A 138 -2.77 16.11 18.04
CA TRP A 138 -4.02 16.40 18.74
C TRP A 138 -4.45 17.85 18.51
#